data_AF-A0A5A7NAM3-F1
#
_entry.id   AF-A0A5A7NAM3-F1
#
_cell.length_a   1.000
_cell.length_b   1.000
_cell.length_c   1.000
_cell.angle_alpha   90.00
_cell.angle_beta   90.00
_cell.angle_gamma   90.00
#
_symmetry.space_group_name_H-M   'P 1'
#
loop_
_entity.id
_entity.type
_entity.pdbx_description
1 polymer ?
#
loop_
_entity_poly.entity_id
_entity_poly.type
_entity_poly.pdbx_seq_one_letter_code
_entity_poly.pdbx_strand_id
1 'polypeptide(L)'
;MKLPLSNLPADFFPLTCKSCVDYTNRLADITVGYMGGDGDQWVIARNERGADLLALLGDRLVRRPLADKGRRKGAVTGFLHNTERAAGGLPLRRMPGWLRPIVAFLQPRLGPKGLEFARARLEMKAIETVLHLRRAHPARLKNMVPAHVWDLVAAYGLRPRPTEKKSIKSP
;
A
#
# COMPACT_ATOMS: atom_id res chain seq x y z
N MET A 1 -9.98 0.77 16.58
CA MET A 1 -9.28 2.07 16.46
C MET A 1 -10.31 3.15 16.12
N LYS A 2 -10.49 4.17 16.99
CA LYS A 2 -11.45 5.28 16.83
C LYS A 2 -10.74 6.51 16.22
N LEU A 3 -10.21 6.39 15.00
CA LEU A 3 -9.66 7.57 14.31
C LEU A 3 -10.75 8.20 13.46
N PRO A 4 -11.11 9.49 13.67
CA PRO A 4 -12.16 10.17 12.91
C PRO A 4 -11.64 10.62 11.53
N LEU A 5 -11.14 9.67 10.73
CA LEU A 5 -10.55 9.97 9.41
C LEU A 5 -11.52 10.74 8.51
N SER A 6 -12.82 10.46 8.59
CA SER A 6 -13.85 11.19 7.84
C SER A 6 -14.00 12.67 8.21
N ASN A 7 -13.47 13.09 9.36
CA ASN A 7 -13.53 14.47 9.83
C ASN A 7 -12.23 15.24 9.53
N LEU A 8 -11.21 14.58 9.01
CA LEU A 8 -9.96 15.24 8.68
C LEU A 8 -10.14 16.04 7.38
N PRO A 9 -9.43 17.19 7.24
CA PRO A 9 -9.37 17.91 5.98
C PRO A 9 -8.98 17.01 4.81
N ALA A 10 -9.51 17.31 3.62
CA ALA A 10 -9.26 16.49 2.43
C ALA A 10 -7.77 16.44 2.04
N ASP A 11 -7.02 17.47 2.42
CA ASP A 11 -5.59 17.67 2.21
C ASP A 11 -4.71 17.22 3.40
N PHE A 12 -5.31 16.68 4.47
CA PHE A 12 -4.56 16.16 5.63
C PHE A 12 -3.45 15.20 5.21
N PHE A 13 -3.74 14.32 4.24
CA PHE A 13 -2.72 13.59 3.50
C PHE A 13 -2.42 14.35 2.20
N PRO A 14 -1.19 14.87 2.02
CA PRO A 14 -0.87 15.63 0.82
C PRO A 14 -0.90 14.70 -0.40
N LEU A 15 -1.15 15.30 -1.56
CA LEU A 15 -1.21 14.54 -2.82
C LEU A 15 0.08 13.75 -3.05
N THR A 16 1.24 14.31 -2.73
CA THR A 16 2.54 13.65 -2.84
C THR A 16 2.60 12.35 -2.07
N CYS A 17 2.06 12.32 -0.85
CA CYS A 17 1.91 11.09 -0.08
C CYS A 17 0.93 10.15 -0.77
N LYS A 18 -0.29 10.60 -1.13
CA LYS A 18 -1.33 9.79 -1.79
C LYS A 18 -0.86 9.17 -3.12
N SER A 19 0.09 9.83 -3.80
CA SER A 19 0.66 9.39 -5.07
C SER A 19 2.09 8.84 -4.98
N CYS A 20 2.60 8.57 -3.78
CA CYS A 20 3.92 7.97 -3.62
C CYS A 20 3.89 6.52 -4.11
N VAL A 21 4.81 6.20 -5.02
CA VAL A 21 4.95 4.87 -5.64
C VAL A 21 6.02 4.00 -4.97
N ASP A 22 6.69 4.52 -3.94
CA ASP A 22 7.77 3.81 -3.25
C ASP A 22 7.45 3.54 -1.78
N TYR A 23 6.43 2.71 -1.55
CA TYR A 23 5.96 2.40 -0.19
C TYR A 23 6.93 1.50 0.59
N THR A 24 7.83 0.79 -0.10
CA THR A 24 8.82 -0.09 0.55
C THR A 24 10.22 0.48 0.58
N ASN A 25 10.45 1.71 0.11
CA ASN A 25 11.79 2.28 -0.02
C ASN A 25 12.73 1.38 -0.85
N ARG A 26 12.37 1.15 -2.11
CA ARG A 26 12.99 0.17 -3.01
C ARG A 26 14.45 0.48 -3.33
N LEU A 27 14.86 1.75 -3.23
CA LEU A 27 16.22 2.19 -3.54
C LEU A 27 17.18 2.13 -2.34
N ALA A 28 16.70 1.78 -1.15
CA ALA A 28 17.57 1.58 0.00
C ALA A 28 18.41 0.31 -0.12
N ASP A 29 19.48 0.21 0.66
CA ASP A 29 20.23 -1.05 0.85
C ASP A 29 19.48 -1.98 1.83
N ILE A 30 18.89 -1.38 2.88
CA ILE A 30 18.06 -2.06 3.89
C ILE A 30 16.74 -1.31 4.05
N THR A 31 15.63 -2.05 4.11
CA THR A 31 14.33 -1.51 4.56
C THR A 31 13.93 -2.17 5.87
N VAL A 32 13.61 -1.36 6.87
CA VAL A 32 13.02 -1.80 8.14
C VAL A 32 11.62 -1.20 8.28
N GLY A 33 10.68 -1.95 8.85
CA GLY A 33 9.32 -1.50 9.08
C GLY A 33 8.50 -2.55 9.84
N TYR A 34 7.18 -2.45 9.83
CA TYR A 34 6.31 -3.39 10.56
C TYR A 34 5.23 -4.02 9.67
N MET A 35 5.10 -3.56 8.42
CA MET A 35 3.99 -3.94 7.56
C MET A 35 3.94 -5.44 7.25
N GLY A 36 5.11 -6.07 7.03
CA GLY A 36 5.21 -7.51 6.81
C GLY A 36 5.33 -8.33 8.09
N GLY A 37 5.40 -7.68 9.26
CA GLY A 37 5.54 -8.34 10.55
C GLY A 37 4.22 -8.85 11.09
N ASP A 38 4.30 -9.80 12.03
CA ASP A 38 3.17 -10.32 12.81
C ASP A 38 3.48 -10.15 14.29
N GLY A 39 3.49 -8.88 14.74
CA GLY A 39 3.91 -8.45 16.08
C GLY A 39 5.34 -7.89 16.15
N ASP A 40 6.19 -8.20 15.17
CA ASP A 40 7.58 -7.74 15.09
C ASP A 40 7.82 -6.82 13.89
N GLN A 41 9.06 -6.36 13.73
CA GLN A 41 9.52 -5.68 12.52
C GLN A 41 9.79 -6.68 11.40
N TRP A 42 9.59 -6.23 10.15
CA TRP A 42 10.19 -6.88 8.98
C TRP A 42 11.53 -6.20 8.63
N VAL A 43 12.41 -6.94 7.98
CA VAL A 43 13.66 -6.40 7.44
C VAL A 43 13.87 -6.96 6.04
N ILE A 44 14.26 -6.11 5.09
CA ILE A 44 14.57 -6.48 3.72
C ILE A 44 16.00 -6.01 3.43
N ALA A 45 16.92 -6.95 3.21
CA ALA A 45 18.18 -6.66 2.53
C ALA A 45 17.94 -6.66 1.02
N ARG A 46 18.30 -5.58 0.34
CA ARG A 46 17.97 -5.36 -1.08
C ARG A 46 19.13 -5.63 -2.03
N ASN A 47 20.34 -5.60 -1.51
CA ASN A 47 21.58 -5.85 -2.21
C ASN A 47 22.64 -6.40 -1.23
N GLU A 48 23.81 -6.75 -1.76
CA GLU A 48 24.94 -7.29 -0.99
C GLU A 48 25.35 -6.35 0.14
N ARG A 49 25.51 -5.05 -0.15
CA ARG A 49 25.84 -4.05 0.85
C ARG A 49 24.86 -4.04 2.03
N GLY A 50 23.56 -4.13 1.74
CA GLY A 50 22.54 -4.21 2.78
C GLY A 50 22.60 -5.50 3.59
N ALA A 51 22.96 -6.62 2.96
CA ALA A 51 23.17 -7.88 3.65
C ALA A 51 24.39 -7.83 4.58
N ASP A 52 25.50 -7.26 4.11
CA ASP A 52 26.73 -7.08 4.88
C ASP A 52 26.50 -6.19 6.10
N LEU A 53 25.78 -5.07 5.93
CA LEU A 53 25.41 -4.18 7.02
C LEU A 53 24.55 -4.87 8.09
N LEU A 54 23.61 -5.75 7.69
CA LEU A 54 22.83 -6.53 8.66
C LEU A 54 23.68 -7.57 9.37
N ALA A 55 24.70 -8.14 8.71
CA ALA A 55 25.58 -9.13 9.30
C ALA A 55 26.42 -8.56 10.47
N LEU A 56 26.76 -7.27 10.43
CA LEU A 56 27.46 -6.57 11.52
C LEU A 56 26.68 -6.55 12.86
N LEU A 57 25.37 -6.78 12.83
CA LEU A 57 24.57 -6.88 14.05
C LEU A 57 24.81 -8.19 14.79
N GLY A 58 25.24 -9.24 14.10
CA GLY A 58 25.54 -10.55 14.69
C GLY A 58 24.33 -11.14 15.42
N ASP A 59 24.57 -11.56 16.66
CA ASP A 59 23.58 -12.16 17.57
C ASP A 59 22.57 -11.14 18.15
N ARG A 60 22.83 -9.84 18.01
CA ARG A 60 21.90 -8.78 18.45
C ARG A 60 20.62 -8.70 17.61
N LEU A 61 20.61 -9.32 16.41
CA LEU A 61 19.44 -9.38 15.54
C LEU A 61 18.89 -10.81 15.46
N VAL A 62 17.81 -11.06 16.20
CA VAL A 62 17.05 -12.31 16.10
C VAL A 62 16.10 -12.23 14.90
N ARG A 63 16.20 -13.19 13.98
CA ARG A 63 15.37 -13.27 12.78
C ARG A 63 14.45 -14.47 12.84
N ARG A 64 13.22 -14.30 12.37
CA ARG A 64 12.27 -15.40 12.15
C ARG A 64 11.67 -15.32 10.75
N PRO A 65 11.23 -16.44 10.16
CA PRO A 65 10.51 -16.42 8.90
C PRO A 65 9.25 -15.55 8.98
N LEU A 66 8.94 -14.86 7.87
CA LEU A 66 7.73 -14.05 7.78
C LEU A 66 6.49 -14.94 7.71
N ALA A 67 5.42 -14.51 8.37
CA ALA A 67 4.11 -15.13 8.21
C ALA A 67 3.49 -14.73 6.86
N ASP A 68 2.73 -15.64 6.25
CA ASP A 68 1.97 -15.39 5.02
C ASP A 68 0.63 -16.12 5.10
N LYS A 69 -0.43 -15.41 5.51
CA LYS A 69 -1.75 -16.02 5.77
C LYS A 69 -2.89 -15.11 5.32
N GLY A 70 -4.01 -15.73 4.93
CA GLY A 70 -5.24 -15.04 4.53
C GLY A 70 -5.32 -14.75 3.03
N ARG A 71 -6.26 -13.91 2.63
CA ARG A 71 -6.46 -13.50 1.23
C ARG A 71 -6.76 -12.01 1.15
N ARG A 72 -5.93 -11.23 0.46
CA ARG A 72 -6.10 -9.77 0.38
C ARG A 72 -7.18 -9.28 -0.59
N LYS A 73 -7.49 -10.05 -1.64
CA LYS A 73 -8.28 -9.59 -2.81
C LYS A 73 -9.57 -8.87 -2.42
N GLY A 74 -10.40 -9.47 -1.56
CA GLY A 74 -11.67 -8.87 -1.14
C GLY A 74 -11.50 -7.54 -0.39
N ALA A 75 -10.52 -7.45 0.50
CA ALA A 75 -10.23 -6.22 1.24
C ALA A 75 -9.72 -5.10 0.31
N VAL A 76 -8.87 -5.45 -0.65
CA VAL A 76 -8.32 -4.48 -1.63
C VAL A 76 -9.39 -4.02 -2.61
N THR A 77 -10.26 -4.91 -3.10
CA THR A 77 -11.43 -4.52 -3.92
C THR A 77 -12.39 -3.61 -3.15
N GLY A 78 -12.66 -3.91 -1.88
CA GLY A 78 -13.48 -3.04 -1.03
C GLY A 78 -12.84 -1.66 -0.83
N PHE A 79 -11.52 -1.59 -0.69
CA PHE A 79 -10.79 -0.32 -0.65
C PHE A 79 -10.92 0.46 -1.96
N LEU A 80 -10.73 -0.19 -3.11
CA LEU A 80 -10.90 0.42 -4.44
C LEU A 80 -12.23 1.15 -4.57
N HIS A 81 -13.35 0.44 -4.36
CA HIS A 81 -14.68 1.02 -4.49
C HIS A 81 -14.91 2.17 -3.51
N ASN A 82 -14.38 2.07 -2.28
CA ASN A 82 -14.47 3.16 -1.32
C ASN A 82 -13.68 4.38 -1.75
N THR A 83 -12.47 4.21 -2.31
CA THR A 83 -11.63 5.31 -2.79
C THR A 83 -12.24 5.99 -4.02
N GLU A 84 -12.84 5.24 -4.94
CA GLU A 84 -13.58 5.80 -6.08
C GLU A 84 -14.76 6.66 -5.62
N ARG A 85 -15.57 6.13 -4.69
CA ARG A 85 -16.71 6.85 -4.11
C ARG A 85 -16.30 8.05 -3.28
N ALA A 86 -15.17 7.95 -2.57
CA ALA A 86 -14.63 9.03 -1.78
C ALA A 86 -14.09 10.19 -2.61
N ALA A 87 -14.04 10.05 -3.94
CA ALA A 87 -13.80 11.17 -4.83
C ALA A 87 -12.48 11.91 -4.50
N GLY A 88 -11.44 11.17 -4.10
CA GLY A 88 -10.16 11.76 -3.71
C GLY A 88 -10.07 12.28 -2.26
N GLY A 89 -11.12 12.09 -1.47
CA GLY A 89 -11.18 12.35 -0.03
C GLY A 89 -11.03 11.09 0.83
N LEU A 90 -11.26 11.24 2.14
CA LEU A 90 -11.24 10.15 3.11
C LEU A 90 -12.59 9.39 3.10
N PRO A 91 -12.68 8.18 3.69
CA PRO A 91 -13.87 7.34 3.60
C PRO A 91 -15.14 8.09 4.01
N LEU A 92 -16.10 8.23 3.09
CA LEU A 92 -17.30 9.06 3.27
C LEU A 92 -18.33 8.44 4.22
N ARG A 93 -18.36 7.11 4.36
CA ARG A 93 -19.38 6.41 5.15
C ARG A 93 -18.78 5.83 6.41
N ARG A 94 -19.28 6.29 7.57
CA ARG A 94 -18.94 5.71 8.86
C ARG A 94 -19.56 4.32 8.99
N MET A 95 -18.77 3.37 9.48
CA MET A 95 -19.30 2.09 9.97
C MET A 95 -20.26 2.37 11.14
N PRO A 96 -21.51 1.84 11.11
CA PRO A 96 -22.46 1.97 12.22
C PRO A 96 -21.86 1.48 13.54
N GLY A 97 -22.16 2.16 14.64
CA GLY A 97 -21.55 1.89 15.96
C GLY A 97 -21.67 0.43 16.42
N TRP A 98 -22.82 -0.19 16.16
CA TRP A 98 -23.13 -1.57 16.56
C TRP A 98 -22.37 -2.65 15.76
N LEU A 99 -21.98 -2.36 14.51
CA LEU A 99 -21.17 -3.26 13.67
C LEU A 99 -19.69 -3.27 14.07
N ARG A 100 -19.23 -2.23 14.77
CA ARG A 100 -17.82 -2.05 15.12
C ARG A 100 -17.23 -3.15 16.01
N PRO A 101 -17.86 -3.59 17.12
CA PRO A 101 -17.30 -4.66 17.96
C PRO A 101 -17.13 -5.98 17.18
N ILE A 102 -18.09 -6.30 16.30
CA ILE A 102 -18.05 -7.50 15.45
C ILE A 102 -16.85 -7.44 14.51
N VAL A 103 -16.70 -6.32 13.78
CA VAL A 103 -15.57 -6.14 12.86
C VAL A 103 -14.24 -6.10 13.60
N ALA A 104 -14.16 -5.43 14.76
CA ALA A 104 -12.96 -5.38 15.58
C ALA A 104 -12.54 -6.76 16.10
N PHE A 105 -13.49 -7.66 16.37
CA PHE A 105 -13.23 -9.02 16.78
C PHE A 105 -12.79 -9.92 15.60
N LEU A 106 -13.43 -9.78 14.44
CA LEU A 106 -13.18 -10.63 13.26
C LEU A 106 -11.93 -10.22 12.48
N GLN A 107 -11.67 -8.92 12.33
CA GLN A 107 -10.60 -8.39 11.47
C GLN A 107 -9.20 -8.93 11.82
N PRO A 108 -8.77 -9.02 13.10
CA PRO A 108 -7.45 -9.56 13.44
C PRO A 108 -7.32 -11.08 13.24
N ARG A 109 -8.45 -11.80 13.13
CA ARG A 109 -8.49 -13.26 13.02
C ARG A 109 -8.60 -13.73 11.57
N LEU A 110 -9.42 -13.04 10.78
CA LEU A 110 -9.72 -13.42 9.39
C LEU A 110 -9.00 -12.56 8.35
N GLY A 111 -8.43 -11.42 8.77
CA GLY A 111 -7.67 -10.54 7.89
C GLY A 111 -6.36 -11.16 7.42
N PRO A 112 -5.78 -10.64 6.31
CA PRO A 112 -4.46 -11.06 5.88
C PRO A 112 -3.40 -10.72 6.94
N LYS A 113 -2.36 -11.55 7.05
CA LYS A 113 -1.27 -11.39 8.04
C LYS A 113 0.10 -11.45 7.38
N GLY A 114 1.06 -10.80 8.02
CA GLY A 114 2.45 -10.73 7.59
C GLY A 114 2.60 -10.27 6.14
N LEU A 115 3.25 -11.07 5.30
CA LEU A 115 3.47 -10.77 3.88
C LEU A 115 2.18 -10.52 3.09
N GLU A 116 1.10 -11.27 3.37
CA GLU A 116 -0.16 -11.06 2.65
C GLU A 116 -0.80 -9.70 3.01
N PHE A 117 -0.63 -9.26 4.25
CA PHE A 117 -1.04 -7.91 4.67
C PHE A 117 -0.18 -6.84 3.99
N ALA A 118 1.14 -7.06 3.90
CA ALA A 118 2.03 -6.18 3.19
C ALA A 118 1.66 -6.02 1.71
N ARG A 119 1.38 -7.13 1.01
CA ARG A 119 0.88 -7.09 -0.37
C ARG A 119 -0.43 -6.31 -0.47
N ALA A 120 -1.37 -6.51 0.48
CA ALA A 120 -2.63 -5.78 0.50
C ALA A 120 -2.40 -4.26 0.58
N ARG A 121 -1.50 -3.81 1.46
CA ARG A 121 -1.19 -2.39 1.63
C ARG A 121 -0.47 -1.80 0.41
N LEU A 122 0.40 -2.56 -0.25
CA LEU A 122 1.04 -2.14 -1.50
C LEU A 122 0.03 -1.96 -2.63
N GLU A 123 -0.89 -2.91 -2.81
CA GLU A 123 -1.93 -2.82 -3.84
C GLU A 123 -2.92 -1.68 -3.54
N MET A 124 -3.34 -1.50 -2.29
CA MET A 124 -4.16 -0.34 -1.87
C MET A 124 -3.44 0.98 -2.17
N LYS A 125 -2.13 1.05 -1.91
CA LYS A 125 -1.34 2.26 -2.16
C LYS A 125 -1.20 2.56 -3.66
N ALA A 126 -1.03 1.53 -4.47
CA ALA A 126 -0.98 1.64 -5.91
C ALA A 126 -2.34 2.11 -6.48
N ILE A 127 -3.45 1.56 -5.98
CA ILE A 127 -4.81 2.01 -6.32
C ILE A 127 -5.01 3.48 -5.96
N GLU A 128 -4.65 3.86 -4.72
CA GLU A 128 -4.71 5.24 -4.25
C GLU A 128 -3.94 6.18 -5.20
N THR A 129 -2.71 5.81 -5.54
CA THR A 129 -1.87 6.60 -6.45
C THR A 129 -2.54 6.83 -7.81
N VAL A 130 -3.04 5.75 -8.44
CA VAL A 130 -3.68 5.84 -9.75
C VAL A 130 -4.94 6.71 -9.69
N LEU A 131 -5.83 6.48 -8.74
CA LEU A 131 -7.11 7.19 -8.65
C LEU A 131 -6.92 8.68 -8.31
N HIS A 132 -6.08 9.00 -7.33
CA HIS A 132 -5.85 10.38 -6.93
C HIS A 132 -5.11 11.19 -7.99
N LEU A 133 -4.06 10.62 -8.62
CA LEU A 133 -3.39 11.32 -9.73
C LEU A 133 -4.31 11.50 -10.92
N ARG A 134 -5.12 10.48 -11.28
CA ARG A 134 -5.99 10.54 -12.45
C ARG A 134 -7.05 11.63 -12.28
N ARG A 135 -7.48 11.88 -11.04
CA ARG A 135 -8.39 12.96 -10.69
C ARG A 135 -7.71 14.33 -10.62
N ALA A 136 -6.60 14.45 -9.90
CA ALA A 136 -5.99 15.75 -9.59
C ALA A 136 -5.08 16.27 -10.72
N HIS A 137 -4.27 15.40 -11.33
CA HIS A 137 -3.32 15.77 -12.38
C HIS A 137 -3.20 14.67 -13.46
N PRO A 138 -4.27 14.41 -14.25
CA PRO A 138 -4.31 13.32 -15.23
C PRO A 138 -3.13 13.35 -16.21
N ALA A 139 -2.71 14.54 -16.64
CA ALA A 139 -1.59 14.71 -17.57
C ALA A 139 -0.23 14.23 -17.03
N ARG A 140 -0.09 14.09 -15.70
CA ARG A 140 1.16 13.64 -15.05
C ARG A 140 1.28 12.12 -14.92
N LEU A 141 0.20 11.35 -15.10
CA LEU A 141 0.22 9.88 -14.92
C LEU A 141 1.31 9.21 -15.73
N LYS A 142 1.43 9.58 -17.02
CA LYS A 142 2.41 9.03 -17.95
C LYS A 142 3.87 9.18 -17.48
N ASN A 143 4.14 10.13 -16.59
CA ASN A 143 5.49 10.39 -16.10
C ASN A 143 5.69 9.93 -14.65
N MET A 144 4.63 9.91 -13.84
CA MET A 144 4.72 9.66 -12.39
C MET A 144 4.38 8.23 -11.98
N VAL A 145 3.69 7.45 -12.82
CA VAL A 145 3.27 6.08 -12.48
C VAL A 145 4.15 5.06 -13.23
N PRO A 146 5.09 4.38 -12.54
CA PRO A 146 5.94 3.36 -13.15
C PRO A 146 5.16 2.11 -13.56
N ALA A 147 5.75 1.29 -14.43
CA ALA A 147 5.16 0.03 -14.90
C ALA A 147 4.72 -0.90 -13.76
N HIS A 148 5.57 -1.11 -12.75
CA HIS A 148 5.27 -2.01 -11.64
C HIS A 148 4.01 -1.62 -10.85
N VAL A 149 3.64 -0.33 -10.82
CA VAL A 149 2.41 0.13 -10.16
C VAL A 149 1.19 -0.33 -10.94
N TRP A 150 1.27 -0.34 -12.27
CA TRP A 150 0.21 -0.90 -13.12
C TRP A 150 0.06 -2.40 -12.93
N ASP A 151 1.16 -3.12 -12.78
CA ASP A 151 1.13 -4.57 -12.52
C ASP A 151 0.41 -4.91 -11.21
N LEU A 152 0.64 -4.13 -10.15
CA LEU A 152 -0.02 -4.30 -8.85
C LEU A 152 -1.54 -4.12 -8.92
N VAL A 153 -2.03 -3.21 -9.77
CA VAL A 153 -3.45 -2.86 -9.84
C VAL A 153 -4.21 -3.58 -10.95
N ALA A 154 -3.51 -4.29 -11.85
CA ALA A 154 -4.10 -4.97 -12.99
C ALA A 154 -5.16 -6.02 -12.57
N ALA A 155 -4.92 -6.75 -11.47
CA ALA A 155 -5.83 -7.75 -10.92
C ALA A 155 -7.17 -7.15 -10.42
N TYR A 156 -7.23 -5.83 -10.27
CA TYR A 156 -8.40 -5.07 -9.82
C TYR A 156 -9.06 -4.26 -10.96
N GLY A 157 -8.67 -4.52 -12.22
CA GLY A 157 -9.27 -3.89 -13.39
C GLY A 157 -8.75 -2.49 -13.72
N LEU A 158 -7.80 -1.95 -12.95
CA LEU A 158 -7.15 -0.69 -13.28
C LEU A 158 -6.05 -0.92 -14.32
N ARG A 159 -6.12 -0.19 -15.44
CA ARG A 159 -5.14 -0.21 -16.51
C ARG A 159 -4.82 1.21 -16.98
N PRO A 160 -3.61 1.45 -17.52
CA PRO A 160 -3.28 2.73 -18.13
C PRO A 160 -4.11 2.94 -19.41
N ARG A 161 -4.73 4.11 -19.54
CA ARG A 161 -5.34 4.57 -20.79
C ARG A 161 -4.24 4.90 -21.81
N PRO A 162 -4.55 4.98 -23.12
CA PRO A 162 -3.56 5.33 -24.14
C PRO A 162 -2.79 6.62 -23.82
N THR A 163 -3.47 7.63 -23.27
CA THR A 163 -2.89 8.93 -22.89
C THR A 163 -2.05 8.89 -21.60
N GLU A 164 -2.10 7.79 -20.85
CA GLU A 164 -1.43 7.61 -19.56
C GLU A 164 -0.19 6.72 -19.65
N LYS A 165 0.14 6.21 -20.83
CA LYS A 165 1.40 5.49 -21.07
C LYS A 165 2.47 6.49 -21.49
N LYS A 166 3.66 6.37 -20.90
CA LYS A 166 4.84 7.02 -21.45
C LYS A 166 5.14 6.38 -22.80
N SER A 167 5.33 7.20 -23.84
CA SER A 167 6.01 6.71 -25.04
C SER A 167 7.43 6.34 -24.60
N ILE A 168 7.72 5.04 -24.54
CA ILE A 168 9.08 4.57 -24.34
C ILE A 168 9.76 4.81 -25.68
N LYS A 169 10.60 5.85 -25.76
CA LYS A 169 11.62 5.88 -26.81
C LYS A 169 12.55 4.71 -26.50
N SER A 170 12.67 3.77 -27.43
CA SER A 170 13.70 2.73 -27.33
C SER A 170 15.06 3.41 -27.16
N PRO A 171 15.93 2.86 -26.29
CA PRO A 171 17.31 3.34 -26.18
C PRO A 171 18.05 3.24 -27.51
#